data_AF-A0A1R1Y7A3-F1
#
_entry.id   AF-A0A1R1Y7A3-F1
#
_cell.length_a   1.000
_cell.length_b   1.000
_cell.length_c   1.000
_cell.angle_alpha   90.00
_cell.angle_beta   90.00
_cell.angle_gamma   90.00
#
_symmetry.space_group_name_H-M   'P 1'
#
loop_
_entity.id
_entity.type
_entity.pdbx_description
1 polymer ?
#
loop_
_entity_poly.entity_id
_entity_poly.type
_entity_poly.pdbx_seq_one_letter_code
_entity_poly.pdbx_strand_id
1 'polypeptide(L)'
;MQVELERQKWEEEAKSQITNSSSHYNNISDTRNRGAGFYKFSQDESVRKQQQEDLDKLRAETVMKRKHALTDISSRRTKLLADRKSKLVEYLRDNNPRLNPLNFSFLVSSDDTCGDGRCADPADAGGRTSTSNAVPGDTAGGASSTHGLYEICTKPSLDSKISEFLDTAFKLSRK
;
A
#
# COMPACT_ATOMS: atom_id res chain seq x y z
N MET A 1 -50.60 -37.82 -10.04
CA MET A 1 -49.68 -38.97 -10.02
C MET A 1 -48.24 -38.57 -10.27
N GLN A 2 -47.92 -37.83 -11.34
CA GLN A 2 -46.53 -37.41 -11.63
C GLN A 2 -45.95 -36.44 -10.58
N VAL A 3 -46.72 -35.42 -10.19
CA VAL A 3 -46.32 -34.44 -9.16
C VAL A 3 -45.96 -35.10 -7.82
N GLU A 4 -46.68 -36.17 -7.43
CA GLU A 4 -46.42 -36.87 -6.17
C GLU A 4 -45.13 -37.68 -6.21
N LEU A 5 -44.79 -38.25 -7.38
CA LEU A 5 -43.53 -38.96 -7.59
C LEU A 5 -42.34 -37.99 -7.59
N GLU A 6 -42.50 -36.80 -8.15
CA GLU A 6 -41.48 -35.74 -8.11
C GLU A 6 -41.25 -35.23 -6.68
N ARG A 7 -42.33 -35.06 -5.91
CA ARG A 7 -42.26 -34.70 -4.49
C ARG A 7 -41.48 -35.75 -3.68
N GLN A 8 -41.78 -37.03 -3.87
CA GLN A 8 -41.09 -38.12 -3.17
C GLN A 8 -39.59 -38.14 -3.50
N LYS A 9 -39.22 -37.96 -4.77
CA LYS A 9 -37.82 -37.82 -5.18
C LYS A 9 -37.12 -36.65 -4.48
N TRP A 10 -37.77 -35.49 -4.42
CA TRP A 10 -37.23 -34.32 -3.71
C TRP A 10 -37.06 -34.57 -2.20
N GLU A 11 -38.00 -35.25 -1.57
CA GLU A 11 -37.92 -35.59 -0.14
C GLU A 11 -36.81 -36.60 0.15
N GLU A 12 -36.65 -37.62 -0.70
CA GLU A 12 -35.58 -38.61 -0.60
C GLU A 12 -34.21 -37.95 -0.82
N GLU A 13 -34.09 -37.08 -1.82
CA GLU A 13 -32.86 -36.35 -2.12
C GLU A 13 -32.49 -35.41 -0.97
N ALA A 14 -33.44 -34.60 -0.47
CA ALA A 14 -33.23 -33.72 0.66
C ALA A 14 -32.84 -34.50 1.94
N LYS A 15 -33.52 -35.62 2.24
CA LYS A 15 -33.14 -36.49 3.36
C LYS A 15 -31.74 -37.06 3.19
N SER A 16 -31.37 -37.48 1.97
CA SER A 16 -30.02 -38.01 1.69
C SER A 16 -28.93 -36.95 1.83
N GLN A 17 -29.20 -35.70 1.43
CA GLN A 17 -28.25 -34.60 1.62
C GLN A 17 -28.10 -34.26 3.10
N ILE A 18 -29.19 -34.26 3.88
CA ILE A 18 -29.17 -34.02 5.32
C ILE A 18 -28.45 -35.16 6.06
N THR A 19 -28.68 -36.43 5.72
CA THR A 19 -28.01 -37.56 6.38
C THR A 19 -26.53 -37.66 6.02
N ASN A 20 -26.15 -37.29 4.79
CA ASN A 20 -24.75 -37.19 4.36
C ASN A 20 -24.08 -35.86 4.77
N SER A 21 -24.80 -34.93 5.41
CA SER A 21 -24.31 -33.57 5.76
C SER A 21 -23.28 -33.52 6.89
N SER A 22 -22.60 -34.64 7.21
CA SER A 22 -21.42 -34.63 8.08
C SER A 22 -20.32 -33.68 7.57
N SER A 23 -20.39 -33.24 6.31
CA SER A 23 -19.54 -32.18 5.78
C SER A 23 -20.13 -30.80 6.11
N HIS A 24 -19.97 -30.36 7.36
CA HIS A 24 -19.98 -28.94 7.66
C HIS A 24 -18.97 -28.21 6.75
N TYR A 25 -19.29 -26.95 6.40
CA TYR A 25 -18.55 -26.06 5.50
C TYR A 25 -17.12 -26.52 5.16
N ASN A 26 -16.89 -26.89 3.89
CA ASN A 26 -15.56 -27.27 3.42
C ASN A 26 -14.93 -26.12 2.64
N ASN A 27 -13.99 -25.43 3.30
CA ASN A 27 -13.20 -24.33 2.74
C ASN A 27 -12.51 -24.69 1.41
N ILE A 28 -12.12 -25.95 1.19
CA ILE A 28 -11.45 -26.40 -0.04
C ILE A 28 -12.42 -26.44 -1.24
N SER A 29 -13.69 -26.74 -0.98
CA SER A 29 -14.76 -26.75 -1.99
C SER A 29 -15.35 -25.37 -2.29
N ASP A 30 -15.13 -24.39 -1.40
CA ASP A 30 -15.65 -23.05 -1.55
C ASP A 30 -14.98 -22.32 -2.73
N THR A 31 -15.78 -21.99 -3.74
CA THR A 31 -15.32 -21.32 -4.96
C THR A 31 -14.81 -19.91 -4.70
N ARG A 32 -15.26 -19.24 -3.64
CA ARG A 32 -14.75 -17.93 -3.22
C ARG A 32 -13.26 -17.99 -2.85
N ASN A 33 -12.85 -19.12 -2.28
CA ASN A 33 -11.47 -19.32 -1.82
C ASN A 33 -10.55 -19.92 -2.89
N ARG A 34 -11.08 -20.29 -4.07
CA ARG A 34 -10.28 -20.82 -5.19
C ARG A 34 -9.60 -19.72 -6.01
N GLY A 35 -10.21 -18.54 -6.11
CA GLY A 35 -9.66 -17.40 -6.87
C GLY A 35 -8.85 -16.40 -6.04
N ALA A 36 -8.87 -16.50 -4.71
CA ALA A 36 -8.13 -15.59 -3.85
C ALA A 36 -6.65 -16.01 -3.80
N GLY A 37 -5.76 -15.15 -4.30
CA GLY A 37 -4.29 -15.38 -4.34
C GLY A 37 -3.60 -15.35 -2.98
N PHE A 38 -4.31 -15.64 -1.90
CA PHE A 38 -3.75 -15.72 -0.56
C PHE A 38 -3.02 -17.05 -0.37
N TYR A 39 -1.93 -17.02 0.38
CA TYR A 39 -1.19 -18.21 0.76
C TYR A 39 -2.07 -19.09 1.67
N LYS A 40 -2.29 -20.35 1.26
CA LYS A 40 -3.06 -21.32 2.04
C LYS A 40 -2.11 -22.14 2.89
N PHE A 41 -2.25 -22.03 4.22
CA PHE A 41 -1.52 -22.88 5.14
C PHE A 41 -2.02 -24.31 5.10
N SER A 42 -1.12 -25.25 5.42
CA SER A 42 -1.49 -26.64 5.69
C SER A 42 -2.41 -26.73 6.90
N GLN A 43 -3.25 -27.77 6.93
CA GLN A 43 -4.08 -28.09 8.09
C GLN A 43 -3.24 -28.74 9.21
N ASP A 44 -2.11 -29.36 8.86
CA ASP A 44 -1.18 -29.96 9.82
C ASP A 44 -0.40 -28.88 10.56
N GLU A 45 -0.43 -28.92 11.90
CA GLU A 45 0.21 -27.90 12.75
C GLU A 45 1.72 -27.77 12.49
N SER A 46 2.43 -28.89 12.36
CA SER A 46 3.88 -28.89 12.13
C SER A 46 4.26 -28.22 10.82
N VAL A 47 3.53 -28.55 9.75
CA VAL A 47 3.74 -27.99 8.41
C VAL A 47 3.34 -26.52 8.39
N ARG A 48 2.21 -26.16 9.00
CA ARG A 48 1.75 -24.77 9.13
C ARG A 48 2.78 -23.90 9.84
N LYS A 49 3.37 -24.39 10.92
CA LYS A 49 4.41 -23.67 11.65
C LYS A 49 5.64 -23.40 10.79
N GLN A 50 6.12 -24.40 10.04
CA GLN A 50 7.25 -24.23 9.12
C GLN A 50 6.93 -23.21 8.02
N GLN A 51 5.73 -23.29 7.43
CA GLN A 51 5.27 -22.33 6.43
C GLN A 51 5.22 -20.90 6.98
N GLN A 52 4.77 -20.73 8.23
CA GLN A 52 4.75 -19.43 8.91
C GLN A 52 6.17 -18.89 9.12
N GLU A 53 7.09 -19.72 9.62
CA GLU A 53 8.50 -19.34 9.81
C GLU A 53 9.16 -18.93 8.50
N ASP A 54 8.88 -19.63 7.40
CA ASP A 54 9.42 -19.30 6.08
C ASP A 54 8.83 -17.99 5.53
N LEU A 55 7.54 -17.74 5.74
CA LEU A 55 6.93 -16.44 5.41
C LEU A 55 7.54 -15.30 6.21
N ASP A 56 7.83 -15.51 7.49
CA ASP A 56 8.45 -14.50 8.34
C ASP A 56 9.89 -14.18 7.90
N LYS A 57 10.65 -15.20 7.47
CA LYS A 57 11.97 -15.00 6.84
C LYS A 57 11.87 -14.17 5.55
N LEU A 58 10.97 -14.55 4.64
CA LEU A 58 10.73 -13.81 3.39
C LEU A 58 10.32 -12.36 3.64
N ARG A 59 9.49 -12.14 4.67
CA ARG A 59 9.09 -10.80 5.11
C ARG A 59 10.29 -10.02 5.62
N ALA A 60 11.11 -10.60 6.49
CA ALA A 60 12.31 -9.97 7.01
C ALA A 60 13.27 -9.57 5.88
N GLU A 61 13.54 -10.46 4.93
CA GLU A 61 14.36 -10.17 3.75
C GLU A 61 13.81 -9.01 2.92
N THR A 62 12.50 -9.02 2.67
CA THR A 62 11.84 -7.97 1.90
C THR A 62 11.91 -6.62 2.60
N VAL A 63 11.71 -6.59 3.91
CA VAL A 63 11.84 -5.38 4.73
C VAL A 63 13.27 -4.87 4.70
N MET A 64 14.27 -5.74 4.84
CA MET A 64 15.68 -5.36 4.77
C MET A 64 16.04 -4.79 3.39
N LYS A 65 15.64 -5.45 2.30
CA LYS A 65 15.84 -4.96 0.94
C LYS A 65 15.20 -3.59 0.72
N ARG A 66 13.98 -3.38 1.22
CA ARG A 66 13.30 -2.06 1.15
C ARG A 66 14.04 -0.99 1.94
N LYS A 67 14.48 -1.30 3.16
CA LYS A 67 15.26 -0.36 3.98
C LYS A 67 16.56 0.05 3.28
N HIS A 68 17.34 -0.93 2.79
CA HIS A 68 18.56 -0.66 2.04
C HIS A 68 18.33 0.19 0.78
N ALA A 69 17.30 -0.15 0.00
CA ALA A 69 16.98 0.64 -1.20
C ALA A 69 16.65 2.11 -0.84
N LEU A 70 15.90 2.34 0.24
CA LEU A 70 15.56 3.69 0.69
C LEU A 70 16.80 4.45 1.19
N THR A 71 17.68 3.81 1.96
CA THR A 71 18.93 4.44 2.43
C THR A 71 19.86 4.77 1.27
N ASP A 72 19.95 3.89 0.27
CA ASP A 72 20.80 4.09 -0.91
C ASP A 72 20.30 5.24 -1.78
N ILE A 73 18.98 5.33 -1.99
CA ILE A 73 18.36 6.43 -2.72
C ILE A 73 18.56 7.76 -1.96
N SER A 74 18.34 7.75 -0.64
CA SER A 74 18.53 8.93 0.21
C SER A 74 19.98 9.41 0.20
N SER A 75 20.95 8.51 0.35
CA SER A 75 22.38 8.84 0.32
C SER A 75 22.83 9.35 -1.06
N ARG A 76 22.29 8.81 -2.15
CA ARG A 76 22.55 9.33 -3.51
C ARG A 76 21.97 10.73 -3.68
N ARG A 77 20.74 10.96 -3.22
CA ARG A 77 20.07 12.26 -3.29
C ARG A 77 20.83 13.33 -2.50
N THR A 78 21.24 13.03 -1.27
CA THR A 78 22.01 13.96 -0.43
C THR A 78 23.35 14.34 -1.05
N LYS A 79 24.09 13.37 -1.61
CA LYS A 79 25.33 13.64 -2.37
C LYS A 79 25.10 14.55 -3.56
N LEU A 80 24.10 14.26 -4.39
CA LEU A 80 23.76 15.09 -5.56
C LEU A 80 23.37 16.52 -5.16
N LEU A 81 22.63 16.67 -4.07
CA LEU A 81 22.26 17.99 -3.54
C LEU A 81 23.47 18.72 -2.99
N ALA A 82 24.39 18.04 -2.29
CA ALA A 82 25.64 18.62 -1.81
C ALA A 82 26.53 19.09 -2.97
N ASP A 83 26.69 18.27 -4.03
CA ASP A 83 27.44 18.62 -5.23
C ASP A 83 26.80 19.81 -5.98
N ARG A 84 25.47 19.89 -6.00
CA ARG A 84 24.76 21.04 -6.57
C ARG A 84 24.99 22.30 -5.73
N LYS A 85 24.91 22.18 -4.40
CA LYS A 85 25.17 23.29 -3.46
C LYS A 85 26.61 23.80 -3.64
N SER A 86 27.62 22.92 -3.71
CA SER A 86 29.02 23.32 -3.88
C SER A 86 29.26 24.09 -5.19
N LYS A 87 28.74 23.59 -6.31
CA LYS A 87 28.85 24.29 -7.61
C LYS A 87 28.20 25.67 -7.60
N LEU A 88 27.06 25.83 -6.92
CA LEU A 88 26.42 27.14 -6.75
C LEU A 88 27.26 28.08 -5.90
N VAL A 89 27.88 27.58 -4.82
CA VAL A 89 28.81 28.35 -3.99
C VAL A 89 29.97 28.89 -4.84
N GLU A 90 30.60 28.02 -5.62
CA GLU A 90 31.73 28.37 -6.50
C GLU A 90 31.30 29.41 -7.54
N TYR A 91 30.20 29.16 -8.25
CA TYR A 91 29.68 30.12 -9.22
C TYR A 91 29.40 31.50 -8.62
N LEU A 92 28.79 31.56 -7.43
CA LEU A 92 28.49 32.82 -6.75
C LEU A 92 29.75 33.54 -6.27
N ARG A 93 30.78 32.79 -5.84
CA ARG A 93 32.08 33.34 -5.47
C ARG A 93 32.76 34.01 -6.67
N ASP A 94 32.75 33.34 -7.83
CA ASP A 94 33.44 33.80 -9.03
C ASP A 94 32.70 34.96 -9.73
N ASN A 95 31.36 34.96 -9.72
CA ASN A 95 30.55 35.91 -10.46
C ASN A 95 30.02 37.09 -9.64
N ASN A 96 30.23 37.12 -8.31
CA ASN A 96 29.67 38.16 -7.45
C ASN A 96 30.65 38.65 -6.38
N PRO A 97 31.68 39.44 -6.76
CA PRO A 97 32.74 39.89 -5.85
C PRO A 97 32.29 40.88 -4.76
N ARG A 98 31.03 41.33 -4.78
CA ARG A 98 30.46 42.30 -3.81
C ARG A 98 29.53 41.68 -2.77
N LEU A 99 29.27 40.37 -2.81
CA LEU A 99 28.46 39.72 -1.80
C LEU A 99 29.32 39.37 -0.57
N ASN A 100 28.98 39.98 0.57
CA ASN A 100 29.66 39.74 1.85
C ASN A 100 29.54 38.26 2.27
N PRO A 101 30.62 37.64 2.80
CA PRO A 101 30.63 36.22 3.19
C PRO A 101 29.63 35.88 4.31
N LEU A 102 29.11 36.89 5.01
CA LEU A 102 28.14 36.74 6.09
C LEU A 102 26.69 36.49 5.62
N ASN A 103 26.36 36.69 4.34
CA ASN A 103 25.04 36.39 3.78
C ASN A 103 24.96 35.01 3.10
N PHE A 104 26.08 34.28 3.03
CA PHE A 104 26.17 32.98 2.36
C PHE A 104 25.68 31.81 3.25
N SER A 105 25.75 31.97 4.58
CA SER A 105 25.28 30.97 5.55
C SER A 105 23.78 30.68 5.45
N PHE A 106 22.98 31.66 5.02
CA PHE A 106 21.53 31.52 4.86
C PHE A 106 21.10 30.57 3.74
N LEU A 107 21.92 30.42 2.69
CA LEU A 107 21.67 29.46 1.58
C LEU A 107 22.17 28.05 1.88
N VAL A 108 22.99 27.88 2.93
CA VAL A 108 23.60 26.59 3.33
C VAL A 108 22.88 25.95 4.52
N SER A 109 22.27 26.75 5.40
CA SER A 109 21.45 26.27 6.53
C SER A 109 19.99 26.08 6.13
N SER A 110 19.69 24.96 5.50
CA SER A 110 18.39 24.33 5.69
C SER A 110 18.70 22.93 6.15
N ASP A 111 18.63 22.77 7.47
CA ASP A 111 18.76 21.47 8.12
C ASP A 111 17.79 20.51 7.44
N ASP A 112 18.33 19.38 7.00
CA ASP A 112 17.60 18.27 6.40
C ASP A 112 16.73 17.56 7.47
N THR A 113 15.95 18.31 8.26
CA THR A 113 14.80 17.73 8.98
C THR A 113 13.69 17.51 7.97
N CYS A 114 13.91 16.56 7.06
CA CYS A 114 12.79 15.82 6.49
C CYS A 114 12.13 15.17 7.70
N GLY A 115 11.04 15.77 8.17
CA GLY A 115 10.31 15.28 9.31
C GLY A 115 10.07 13.79 9.13
N ASP A 116 10.59 13.00 10.08
CA ASP A 116 10.14 11.65 10.30
C ASP A 116 8.61 11.73 10.35
N GLY A 117 7.96 11.34 9.26
CA GLY A 117 6.57 10.97 9.25
C GLY A 117 6.43 9.78 10.18
N ARG A 118 6.46 10.05 11.49
CA ARG A 118 5.94 9.18 12.52
C ARG A 118 4.47 9.04 12.18
N CYS A 119 4.16 8.00 11.42
CA CYS A 119 2.89 7.31 11.57
C CYS A 119 2.87 6.89 13.05
N ALA A 120 2.36 7.78 13.90
CA ALA A 120 2.03 7.41 15.26
C ALA A 120 0.92 6.37 15.12
N ASP A 121 1.27 5.10 15.35
CA ASP A 121 0.29 4.09 15.65
C ASP A 121 -0.54 4.63 16.84
N PRO A 122 -1.88 4.66 16.75
CA PRO A 122 -2.69 5.06 17.88
C PRO A 122 -2.57 3.98 18.96
N ALA A 123 -1.71 4.25 19.94
CA ALA A 123 -1.70 3.54 21.20
C ALA A 123 -3.06 3.70 21.88
N ASP A 124 -3.79 2.59 21.90
CA ASP A 124 -4.47 2.04 23.07
C ASP A 124 -4.88 3.06 24.15
N ALA A 125 -6.13 3.53 24.06
CA ALA A 125 -6.86 4.07 25.20
C ALA A 125 -8.06 3.15 25.46
N GLY A 126 -7.97 2.39 26.53
CA GLY A 126 -8.98 1.42 26.93
C GLY A 126 -10.36 2.02 27.22
N GLY A 127 -11.39 1.22 26.97
CA GLY A 127 -12.78 1.52 27.33
C GLY A 127 -13.68 0.30 27.13
N ARG A 128 -13.80 -0.53 28.16
CA ARG A 128 -14.80 -1.61 28.25
C ARG A 128 -16.20 -1.00 28.39
N THR A 129 -17.15 -1.39 27.53
CA THR A 129 -18.54 -1.61 27.95
C THR A 129 -19.18 -2.72 27.12
N SER A 130 -19.62 -3.76 27.81
CA SER A 130 -20.46 -4.84 27.30
C SER A 130 -21.92 -4.37 27.21
N THR A 131 -22.58 -4.52 26.06
CA THR A 131 -24.05 -4.60 25.97
C THR A 131 -24.50 -5.39 24.73
N SER A 132 -25.08 -6.56 25.01
CA SER A 132 -26.26 -7.20 24.38
C SER A 132 -26.47 -7.24 22.87
N ASN A 133 -26.66 -8.48 22.40
CA ASN A 133 -27.46 -8.94 21.26
C ASN A 133 -28.61 -8.03 20.82
N ALA A 134 -28.72 -7.77 19.51
CA ALA A 134 -29.98 -7.73 18.76
C ALA A 134 -29.72 -7.74 17.24
N VAL A 135 -30.33 -8.71 16.55
CA VAL A 135 -30.57 -8.74 15.10
C VAL A 135 -31.88 -8.00 14.83
N PRO A 136 -31.96 -7.16 13.78
CA PRO A 136 -32.82 -7.45 12.61
C PRO A 136 -32.09 -7.06 11.29
N GLY A 137 -32.31 -7.68 10.13
CA GLY A 137 -33.58 -8.02 9.50
C GLY A 137 -33.80 -7.09 8.29
N ASP A 138 -33.41 -7.58 7.11
CA ASP A 138 -33.71 -7.18 5.72
C ASP A 138 -34.28 -5.78 5.38
N THR A 139 -33.60 -5.08 4.46
CA THR A 139 -34.29 -4.28 3.44
C THR A 139 -33.47 -4.18 2.15
N ALA A 140 -34.07 -4.62 1.06
CA ALA A 140 -33.59 -4.47 -0.30
C ALA A 140 -33.54 -2.99 -0.72
N GLY A 141 -32.54 -2.62 -1.52
CA GLY A 141 -32.45 -1.29 -2.13
C GLY A 141 -31.23 -1.20 -3.03
N GLY A 142 -31.44 -1.36 -4.33
CA GLY A 142 -30.39 -1.23 -5.34
C GLY A 142 -29.79 0.17 -5.39
N ALA A 143 -28.47 0.22 -5.54
CA ALA A 143 -27.77 1.38 -6.05
C ALA A 143 -26.90 0.93 -7.22
N SER A 144 -27.36 1.33 -8.41
CA SER A 144 -26.60 1.33 -9.66
C SER A 144 -25.26 2.06 -9.44
N SER A 145 -24.16 1.31 -9.37
CA SER A 145 -22.82 1.89 -9.37
C SER A 145 -22.36 1.97 -10.82
N THR A 146 -22.54 3.15 -11.40
CA THR A 146 -21.94 3.55 -12.67
C THR A 146 -20.44 3.25 -12.64
N HIS A 147 -19.97 2.46 -13.60
CA HIS A 147 -18.55 2.27 -13.88
C HIS A 147 -17.99 3.61 -14.38
N GLY A 148 -17.61 4.48 -13.44
CA GLY A 148 -16.70 5.58 -13.71
C GLY A 148 -15.33 5.00 -13.99
N LEU A 149 -14.96 4.91 -15.27
CA LEU A 149 -13.57 4.78 -15.69
C LEU A 149 -12.83 5.98 -15.11
N TYR A 150 -12.13 5.78 -14.00
CA TYR A 150 -11.13 6.74 -13.55
C TYR A 150 -9.98 6.66 -14.56
N GLU A 151 -10.01 7.55 -15.56
CA GLU A 151 -8.78 7.96 -16.20
C GLU A 151 -7.85 8.44 -15.09
N ILE A 152 -6.78 7.68 -14.87
CA ILE A 152 -5.67 8.11 -14.04
C ILE A 152 -5.07 9.31 -14.78
N CYS A 153 -5.58 10.51 -14.46
CA CYS A 153 -5.02 11.75 -14.91
C CYS A 153 -3.67 11.89 -14.19
N THR A 154 -2.63 11.31 -14.79
CA THR A 154 -1.23 11.51 -14.43
C THR A 154 -0.90 12.97 -14.72
N LYS A 155 -1.35 13.87 -13.84
CA LYS A 155 -0.91 15.25 -13.86
C LYS A 155 0.62 15.22 -13.71
N PRO A 156 1.38 15.76 -14.67
CA PRO A 156 2.84 15.82 -14.53
C PRO A 156 3.15 16.53 -13.21
N SER A 157 4.01 15.89 -12.41
CA SER A 157 4.39 16.44 -11.10
C SER A 157 4.96 17.85 -11.30
N LEU A 158 4.77 18.71 -10.30
CA LEU A 158 5.30 20.08 -10.33
C LEU A 158 6.80 20.10 -10.68
N ASP A 159 7.53 19.07 -10.27
CA ASP A 159 8.96 18.90 -10.54
C ASP A 159 9.28 18.76 -12.03
N SER A 160 8.42 18.10 -12.83
CA SER A 160 8.66 17.94 -14.28
C SER A 160 8.40 19.24 -15.05
N LYS A 161 7.42 20.03 -14.61
CA LYS A 161 7.13 21.35 -15.20
C LYS A 161 8.23 22.35 -14.88
N ILE A 162 8.80 22.26 -13.68
CA ILE A 162 9.92 23.11 -13.25
C ILE A 162 11.19 22.73 -14.02
N SER A 163 11.46 21.44 -14.25
CA SER A 163 12.64 21.05 -15.05
C SER A 163 12.54 21.52 -16.50
N GLU A 164 11.38 21.39 -17.14
CA GLU A 164 11.18 21.87 -18.51
C GLU A 164 11.31 23.39 -18.61
N PHE A 165 10.75 24.13 -17.64
CA PHE A 165 10.88 25.59 -17.61
C PHE A 165 12.34 26.04 -17.49
N LEU A 166 13.12 25.41 -16.60
CA LEU A 166 14.52 25.75 -16.38
C LEU A 166 15.42 25.36 -17.56
N ASP A 167 15.16 24.21 -18.20
CA ASP A 167 15.89 23.81 -19.41
C ASP A 167 15.61 24.74 -20.60
N THR A 168 14.37 25.23 -20.70
CA THR A 168 13.99 26.18 -21.75
C THR A 168 14.61 27.55 -21.50
N ALA A 169 14.60 28.03 -20.24
CA ALA A 169 15.25 29.28 -19.85
C ALA A 169 16.77 29.24 -20.08
N PHE A 170 17.41 28.11 -19.78
CA PHE A 170 18.85 27.94 -19.97
C PHE A 170 19.25 27.88 -21.46
N LYS A 171 18.41 27.28 -22.33
CA LYS A 171 18.61 27.29 -23.78
C LYS A 171 18.45 28.69 -24.39
N LEU A 172 17.55 29.51 -23.86
CA LEU A 172 17.34 30.89 -24.31
C LEU A 172 18.46 31.83 -23.86
N SER A 173 19.11 31.56 -22.72
CA SER A 173 20.22 32.37 -22.21
C SER A 173 21.56 32.17 -22.94
N ARG A 174 21.67 31.15 -23.81
CA ARG A 174 22.88 30.84 -24.60
C ARG A 174 22.79 31.27 -26.08
N LYS A 175 21.71 31.94 -26.48
CA LYS A 175 21.62 32.67 -27.75
C LYS A 175 21.84 34.15 -27.49
#